data_AF-A0A382G636-F1
#
_entry.id   AF-A0A382G636-F1
#
_cell.length_a   1.000
_cell.length_b   1.000
_cell.length_c   1.000
_cell.angle_alpha   90.00
_cell.angle_beta   90.00
_cell.angle_gamma   90.00
#
_symmetry.space_group_name_H-M   'P 1'
#
loop_
_entity.id
_entity.type
_entity.pdbx_description
1 polymer ?
#
loop_
_entity_poly.entity_id
_entity_poly.type
_entity_poly.pdbx_seq_one_letter_code
_entity_poly.pdbx_strand_id
1 'polypeptide(L)' 'LVLIGKTFALAAILILIRWSFPRFREDQLQNIAWKILIPLSLANILVTSIMKVVF' A
#
# COMPACT_ATOMS: atom_id res chain seq x y z
N LEU A 1 21.97 -12.92 -2.91
CA LEU A 1 22.24 -11.67 -2.15
C LEU A 1 21.14 -10.61 -2.32
N VAL A 2 20.78 -10.22 -3.55
CA VAL A 2 19.83 -9.12 -3.83
C VAL A 2 18.46 -9.30 -3.15
N LEU A 3 17.88 -10.52 -3.20
CA LEU A 3 16.58 -10.81 -2.56
C LEU A 3 16.63 -10.59 -1.04
N ILE A 4 17.67 -11.11 -0.38
CA ILE A 4 17.87 -11.00 1.08
C ILE A 4 18.00 -9.53 1.49
N GLY A 5 18.74 -8.72 0.71
CA GLY A 5 18.86 -7.29 0.94
C GLY A 5 17.51 -6.54 0.85
N LYS A 6 16.70 -6.83 -0.18
CA LYS A 6 15.37 -6.21 -0.33
C LYS A 6 14.43 -6.62 0.81
N THR A 7 14.43 -7.90 1.20
CA THR A 7 13.59 -8.39 2.30
C THR A 7 14.00 -7.76 3.63
N PHE A 8 15.30 -7.65 3.91
CA PHE A 8 15.80 -7.01 5.13
C PHE A 8 15.47 -5.52 5.17
N ALA A 9 15.59 -4.81 4.05
CA ALA A 9 15.20 -3.41 3.94
C ALA A 9 13.70 -3.21 4.21
N LEU A 10 12.83 -4.03 3.62
CA LEU A 10 11.39 -3.98 3.88
C LEU A 10 11.07 -4.27 5.34
N ALA A 11 11.68 -5.30 5.93
CA ALA A 11 11.48 -5.65 7.33
C ALA A 11 11.89 -4.51 8.27
N ALA A 12 13.04 -3.86 8.03
CA ALA A 12 13.49 -2.71 8.80
C ALA A 12 12.50 -1.54 8.70
N ILE A 13 12.00 -1.23 7.51
CA ILE A 13 10.99 -0.18 7.30
C ILE A 13 9.71 -0.49 8.08
N LEU A 14 9.23 -1.74 8.04
CA LEU A 14 8.01 -2.14 8.75
C LEU A 14 8.15 -2.01 10.27
N ILE A 15 9.33 -2.33 10.82
CA ILE A 15 9.60 -2.17 12.26
C ILE A 15 9.65 -0.67 12.65
N LEU A 16 10.27 0.17 11.83
CA LEU A 16 10.31 1.63 12.07
C LEU A 16 8.90 2.26 12.04
N ILE A 17 8.07 1.85 11.09
CA ILE A 17 6.66 2.27 11.01
C ILE A 17 5.90 1.82 12.26
N ARG A 18 6.07 0.57 12.69
CA ARG A 18 5.42 0.04 13.89
C ARG A 18 5.80 0.82 15.15
N TRP A 19 7.03 1.32 15.25
CA TRP A 19 7.47 2.13 16.40
C TRP A 19 6.95 3.58 16.32
N SER A 20 6.80 4.12 15.11
CA SER A 20 6.42 5.53 14.90
C SER A 20 4.90 5.78 14.99
N PHE A 21 4.07 4.78 14.68
CA PHE A 21 2.61 4.96 14.65
C PHE A 21 1.92 4.49 15.94
N PRO A 22 1.17 5.37 16.64
CA PRO A 22 0.33 4.96 17.76
C PRO A 22 -0.88 4.14 17.25
N ARG A 23 -1.34 3.19 18.06
CA ARG A 23 -2.35 2.17 17.69
C ARG A 23 -3.59 2.80 17.02
N PHE A 24 -3.85 2.44 15.76
CA PHE A 24 -5.06 2.87 15.03
C PHE A 24 -6.28 2.05 15.46
N ARG A 25 -7.44 2.69 15.54
CA ARG A 25 -8.71 1.98 15.75
C ARG A 25 -9.11 1.23 14.48
N GLU A 26 -9.70 0.06 14.64
CA GLU A 26 -10.14 -0.79 13.52
C GLU A 26 -11.10 -0.04 12.58
N ASP A 27 -11.99 0.80 13.12
CA ASP A 27 -12.88 1.64 12.31
C ASP A 27 -12.14 2.68 11.47
N GLN A 28 -11.03 3.24 11.98
CA GLN A 28 -10.24 4.23 11.24
C GLN A 28 -9.52 3.57 10.08
N LEU A 29 -8.99 2.36 10.30
CA LEU A 29 -8.37 1.56 9.25
C LEU A 29 -9.40 1.21 8.17
N GLN A 30 -10.60 0.76 8.58
CA GLN A 30 -11.69 0.45 7.66
C GLN A 30 -12.15 1.67 6.86
N ASN A 31 -12.25 2.84 7.51
CA ASN A 31 -12.64 4.08 6.83
C ASN A 31 -11.61 4.49 5.76
N ILE A 32 -10.31 4.38 6.05
CA ILE A 32 -9.23 4.65 5.08
C ILE A 32 -9.25 3.62 3.94
N ALA A 33 -9.42 2.34 4.28
CA ALA A 33 -9.48 1.26 3.29
C ALA A 33 -10.63 1.46 2.30
N TRP A 34 -11.83 1.73 2.79
CA TRP A 34 -13.03 1.78 1.96
C TRP A 34 -13.26 3.11 1.27
N LYS A 35 -12.88 4.24 1.88
CA LYS A 35 -13.10 5.55 1.24
C LYS A 35 -11.96 5.98 0.32
N ILE A 36 -10.74 5.47 0.55
CA ILE A 36 -9.56 5.97 -0.17
C ILE A 36 -8.87 4.85 -0.94
N LEU A 37 -8.45 3.77 -0.26
CA LEU A 37 -7.61 2.75 -0.89
C LEU A 37 -8.35 1.97 -1.99
N ILE A 38 -9.58 1.54 -1.73
CA ILE A 38 -10.38 0.76 -2.69
C ILE A 38 -10.69 1.58 -3.95
N PRO A 39 -11.29 2.79 -3.86
CA PRO A 39 -11.55 3.61 -5.05
C PRO A 39 -10.28 3.95 -5.84
N LEU A 40 -9.17 4.24 -5.15
CA LEU A 40 -7.90 4.55 -5.79
C LEU A 40 -7.32 3.35 -6.54
N SER A 41 -7.42 2.14 -5.98
CA SER A 41 -6.97 0.92 -6.65
C SER A 41 -7.78 0.63 -7.92
N LEU A 42 -9.10 0.84 -7.88
CA LEU A 42 -9.99 0.68 -9.04
C LEU A 42 -9.67 1.70 -10.13
N ALA A 43 -9.44 2.97 -9.75
CA ALA A 43 -9.01 4.00 -10.70
C ALA A 43 -7.67 3.62 -11.37
N ASN A 44 -6.70 3.10 -10.61
CA ASN A 44 -5.41 2.67 -11.14
C ASN A 44 -5.55 1.50 -12.14
N ILE A 45 -6.41 0.53 -11.85
CA ILE A 45 -6.70 -0.59 -12.76
C ILE A 45 -7.33 -0.07 -14.06
N LEU A 46 -8.28 0.86 -13.97
CA LEU A 46 -8.91 1.46 -15.15
C LEU A 46 -7.87 2.21 -16.01
N VAL A 47 -7.04 3.06 -15.39
CA VAL A 47 -6.01 3.82 -16.09
C VAL A 47 -5.00 2.91 -16.79
N THR A 48 -4.48 1.89 -16.08
CA THR A 48 -3.52 0.93 -16.66
C THR A 48 -4.14 0.11 -17.78
N SER A 49 -5.42 -0.27 -17.64
CA SER A 49 -6.15 -1.01 -18.69
C SER A 49 -6.35 -0.17 -19.94
N ILE A 50 -6.75 1.10 -19.79
CA ILE A 50 -6.90 2.04 -20.91
C ILE A 50 -5.54 2.28 -21.58
N MET A 51 -4.49 2.54 -20.79
CA MET A 51 -3.16 2.80 -21.33
C MET A 51 -2.62 1.63 -22.15
N LYS A 52 -2.85 0.39 -21.71
CA LYS A 52 -2.46 -0.83 -22.45
C LYS A 52 -3.26 -1.05 -23.74
N VAL A 53 -4.48 -0.53 -23.84
CA VAL A 53 -5.31 -0.68 -25.04
C VAL A 53 -5.02 0.42 -26.06
N VAL A 54 -4.71 1.63 -25.58
CA VAL A 54 -4.46 2.80 -26.43
C VAL A 54 -3.05 2.82 -27.03
N PHE A 55 -2.05 2.29 -26.31
CA PHE A 55 -0.66 2.13 -26.76
C PHE A 55 -0.33 0.67 -27.05
#